data_AF-A0A4R1MF64-F1
#
_entry.id   AF-A0A4R1MF64-F1
#
_cell.length_a   1.000
_cell.length_b   1.000
_cell.length_c   1.000
_cell.angle_alpha   90.00
_cell.angle_beta   90.00
_cell.angle_gamma   90.00
#
_symmetry.space_group_name_H-M   'P 1'
#
loop_
_entity.id
_entity.type
_entity.pdbx_description
1 polymer ?
#
loop_
_entity_poly.entity_id
_entity_poly.type
_entity_poly.pdbx_seq_one_letter_code
_entity_poly.pdbx_strand_id
1 'polypeptide(L)'
;MKIVSRVGLGALLAAVSMSTAFAQTSARPYDPSAPKTRAQVKADLADWRAAGYDPLDWIDYPENAQRAGRIVAQRRAQGSGGTMAQ
;
A
#
# COMPACT_ATOMS: atom_id res chain seq x y z
N MET A 1 -19.01 -24.80 31.70
CA MET A 1 -18.69 -24.63 30.25
C MET A 1 -18.19 -23.21 29.93
N LYS A 2 -17.10 -22.73 30.55
CA LYS A 2 -16.57 -21.36 30.30
C LYS A 2 -15.05 -21.31 30.06
N ILE A 3 -14.33 -22.40 30.35
CA ILE A 3 -12.86 -22.46 30.32
C ILE A 3 -12.35 -22.91 28.94
N VAL A 4 -13.05 -23.86 28.30
CA VAL A 4 -12.77 -24.33 26.93
C VAL A 4 -12.90 -23.22 25.86
N SER A 5 -13.73 -22.21 26.11
CA SER A 5 -13.91 -21.08 25.18
C SER A 5 -12.71 -20.13 25.12
N ARG A 6 -11.86 -20.10 26.16
CA ARG A 6 -10.70 -19.19 26.22
C ARG A 6 -9.46 -19.78 25.54
N VAL A 7 -9.33 -21.10 25.57
CA VAL A 7 -8.20 -21.82 24.94
C VAL A 7 -8.35 -21.82 23.42
N GLY A 8 -9.58 -21.98 22.90
CA GLY A 8 -9.84 -21.88 21.45
C GLY A 8 -9.60 -20.47 20.88
N LEU A 9 -9.92 -19.43 21.64
CA LEU A 9 -9.72 -18.04 21.20
C LEU A 9 -8.23 -17.63 21.20
N GLY A 10 -7.44 -18.15 22.15
CA GLY A 10 -5.99 -17.91 22.21
C GLY A 10 -5.22 -18.56 21.06
N ALA A 11 -5.64 -19.76 20.61
CA ALA A 11 -5.01 -20.46 19.49
C ALA A 11 -5.26 -19.77 18.13
N LEU A 12 -6.43 -19.15 17.94
CA LEU A 12 -6.75 -18.39 16.72
C LEU A 12 -5.97 -17.07 16.62
N LEU A 13 -5.70 -16.40 17.74
CA LEU A 13 -4.90 -15.16 17.78
C LEU A 13 -3.40 -15.41 17.55
N ALA A 14 -2.87 -16.58 17.93
CA ALA A 14 -1.47 -16.95 17.71
C ALA A 14 -1.15 -17.37 16.25
N ALA A 15 -2.16 -17.67 15.44
CA ALA A 15 -1.98 -18.06 14.04
C ALA A 15 -1.93 -16.86 13.06
N VAL A 16 -2.35 -15.67 13.48
CA VAL A 16 -2.38 -14.45 12.66
C VAL A 16 -1.06 -13.65 12.73
N SER A 17 -0.13 -14.01 13.62
CA SER A 17 1.16 -13.33 13.78
C SER A 17 2.26 -13.82 12.82
N MET A 18 1.95 -14.70 11.87
CA MET A 18 2.91 -15.10 10.84
C MET A 18 3.16 -13.95 9.83
N SER A 19 4.27 -13.27 10.08
CA SER A 19 5.22 -12.82 9.05
C SER A 19 4.68 -11.87 7.99
N THR A 20 4.10 -10.76 8.44
CA THR A 20 3.97 -9.56 7.61
C THR A 20 5.32 -8.84 7.53
N ALA A 21 6.34 -9.51 6.98
CA ALA A 21 7.58 -8.86 6.54
C ALA A 21 7.33 -8.12 5.23
N PHE A 22 6.22 -7.36 5.13
CA PHE A 22 6.18 -6.28 4.18
C PHE A 22 7.24 -5.30 4.65
N ALA A 23 8.13 -4.89 3.74
CA ALA A 23 8.93 -3.70 3.94
C ALA A 23 8.00 -2.66 4.55
N GLN A 24 8.22 -2.32 5.83
CA GLN A 24 7.42 -1.34 6.53
C GLN A 24 7.55 -0.08 5.67
N THR A 25 6.56 0.17 4.82
CA THR A 25 6.46 1.43 4.13
C THR A 25 6.33 2.38 5.28
N SER A 26 7.41 3.10 5.55
CA SER A 26 7.47 3.99 6.68
C SER A 26 6.25 4.89 6.48
N ALA A 27 5.41 5.04 7.50
CA ALA A 27 4.28 5.97 7.48
C ALA A 27 4.76 7.43 7.46
N ARG A 28 5.87 7.68 6.75
CA ARG A 28 6.39 8.98 6.43
C ARG A 28 5.40 9.59 5.44
N PRO A 29 4.99 10.85 5.67
CA PRO A 29 4.24 11.61 4.70
C PRO A 29 4.89 11.46 3.32
N TYR A 30 4.06 11.20 2.29
CA TYR A 30 4.55 11.08 0.93
C TYR A 30 5.14 12.44 0.50
N ASP A 31 6.47 12.53 0.52
CA ASP A 31 7.20 13.67 0.02
C ASP A 31 7.67 13.34 -1.41
N PRO A 32 7.09 13.98 -2.46
CA PRO A 32 7.49 13.74 -3.84
C PRO A 32 8.94 14.15 -4.13
N SER A 33 9.55 15.00 -3.29
CA SER A 33 10.92 15.50 -3.43
C SER A 33 11.94 14.70 -2.62
N ALA A 34 11.51 13.79 -1.75
CA ALA A 34 12.43 12.97 -0.97
C ALA A 34 13.10 11.88 -1.84
N PRO A 35 14.40 11.60 -1.65
CA PRO A 35 15.06 10.46 -2.27
C PRO A 35 14.36 9.15 -1.93
N LYS A 36 14.17 8.29 -2.95
CA LYS A 36 13.52 6.99 -2.79
C LYS A 36 14.54 5.86 -2.82
N THR A 37 14.38 4.91 -1.90
CA THR A 37 15.11 3.64 -1.96
C THR A 37 14.60 2.79 -3.13
N ARG A 38 15.41 1.83 -3.59
CA ARG A 38 14.99 0.89 -4.65
C ARG A 38 13.72 0.12 -4.27
N ALA A 39 13.54 -0.22 -2.99
CA ALA A 39 12.34 -0.88 -2.50
C ALA A 39 11.10 0.02 -2.64
N GLN A 40 11.22 1.30 -2.27
CA GLN A 40 10.14 2.28 -2.43
C GLN A 40 9.78 2.51 -3.90
N VAL A 41 10.76 2.60 -4.80
CA VAL A 41 10.49 2.74 -6.24
C VAL A 41 9.73 1.52 -6.80
N LYS A 42 10.07 0.31 -6.36
CA LYS A 42 9.34 -0.91 -6.75
C LYS A 42 7.90 -0.91 -6.23
N ALA A 43 7.70 -0.47 -4.99
CA ALA A 43 6.37 -0.34 -4.39
C ALA A 43 5.54 0.70 -5.14
N ASP A 44 6.11 1.87 -5.42
CA ASP A 44 5.47 2.91 -6.25
C ASP A 44 5.08 2.34 -7.61
N LEU A 45 5.98 1.65 -8.31
CA LEU A 45 5.66 1.08 -9.62
C LEU A 45 4.49 0.09 -9.54
N ALA A 46 4.40 -0.72 -8.48
CA ALA A 46 3.27 -1.61 -8.28
C ALA A 46 1.94 -0.83 -8.13
N ASP A 47 1.93 0.25 -7.36
CA ASP A 47 0.75 1.13 -7.21
C ASP A 47 0.30 1.73 -8.55
N TRP A 48 1.27 2.17 -9.36
CA TRP A 48 1.00 2.74 -10.69
C TRP A 48 0.43 1.70 -11.65
N ARG A 49 0.96 0.47 -11.67
CA ARG A 49 0.40 -0.62 -12.48
C ARG A 49 -1.00 -1.01 -12.02
N ALA A 50 -1.24 -1.05 -10.70
CA ALA A 50 -2.58 -1.24 -10.14
C ALA A 50 -3.53 -0.05 -10.39
N ALA A 51 -3.02 1.09 -10.85
CA ALA A 51 -3.81 2.23 -11.33
C ALA A 51 -3.99 2.23 -12.86
N GLY A 52 -3.51 1.19 -13.55
CA GLY A 52 -3.64 1.02 -15.00
C GLY A 52 -2.49 1.62 -15.82
N TYR A 53 -1.36 1.98 -15.20
CA TYR A 53 -0.17 2.35 -15.96
C TYR A 53 0.45 1.13 -16.65
N ASP A 54 0.56 1.17 -17.97
CA ASP A 54 1.34 0.22 -18.75
C ASP A 54 2.49 0.96 -19.46
N PRO A 55 3.76 0.69 -19.11
CA PRO A 55 4.90 1.32 -19.78
C PRO A 55 5.09 0.88 -21.23
N LEU A 56 4.44 -0.20 -21.67
CA LEU A 56 4.52 -0.69 -23.06
C LEU A 56 3.39 -0.16 -23.93
N ASP A 57 2.44 0.55 -23.35
CA ASP A 57 1.37 1.23 -24.08
C ASP A 57 1.84 2.63 -24.48
N TRP A 58 2.56 2.66 -25.61
CA TRP A 58 3.07 3.88 -26.24
C TRP A 58 2.02 4.54 -27.14
N ILE A 59 0.91 3.85 -27.44
CA ILE A 59 -0.18 4.35 -28.27
C ILE A 59 -0.98 5.40 -27.51
N ASP A 60 -1.36 5.09 -26.26
CA ASP A 60 -2.13 5.98 -25.39
C ASP A 60 -1.23 6.78 -24.42
N TYR A 61 0.05 6.96 -24.77
CA TYR A 61 0.96 7.82 -24.03
C TYR A 61 0.85 9.27 -24.53
N PRO A 62 0.70 10.27 -23.64
CA PRO A 62 0.89 10.23 -22.19
C PRO A 62 -0.39 10.00 -21.35
N GLU A 63 -1.55 9.80 -21.97
CA GLU A 63 -2.85 9.74 -21.31
C GLU A 63 -2.93 8.62 -20.26
N ASN A 64 -2.35 7.45 -20.54
CA ASN A 64 -2.30 6.32 -19.62
C ASN A 64 -1.54 6.67 -18.32
N ALA A 65 -0.38 7.31 -18.44
CA ALA A 65 0.46 7.73 -17.33
C ALA A 65 -0.21 8.84 -16.51
N GLN A 66 -0.82 9.83 -17.18
CA GLN A 66 -1.53 10.91 -16.50
C GLN A 66 -2.75 10.39 -15.73
N ARG A 67 -3.52 9.47 -16.32
CA ARG A 67 -4.68 8.84 -15.68
C ARG A 67 -4.25 8.07 -14.43
N ALA A 68 -3.25 7.19 -14.56
CA ALA A 68 -2.72 6.43 -13.42
C ALA A 68 -2.18 7.36 -12.33
N GLY A 69 -1.47 8.43 -12.71
CA GLY A 69 -0.95 9.43 -11.78
C GLY A 69 -2.04 10.11 -10.95
N ARG A 70 -3.16 10.49 -11.56
CA ARG A 70 -4.32 11.05 -10.83
C ARG A 70 -4.88 10.06 -9.80
N ILE A 71 -5.03 8.80 -10.19
CA ILE A 71 -5.55 7.75 -9.30
C ILE A 71 -4.59 7.50 -8.13
N VAL A 72 -3.28 7.39 -8.38
CA VAL A 72 -2.27 7.20 -7.34
C VAL A 72 -2.24 8.39 -6.37
N ALA A 73 -2.32 9.62 -6.88
CA ALA A 73 -2.37 10.82 -6.04
C ALA A 73 -3.62 10.82 -5.13
N GLN A 74 -4.78 10.47 -5.67
CA GLN A 74 -6.03 10.34 -4.90
C GLN A 74 -5.91 9.28 -3.79
N ARG A 75 -5.38 8.09 -4.11
CA ARG A 75 -5.18 7.01 -3.12
C ARG A 75 -4.26 7.46 -1.98
N ARG A 76 -3.17 8.17 -2.29
CA ARG A 76 -2.22 8.70 -1.29
C ARG A 76 -2.85 9.76 -0.41
N ALA A 77 -3.68 10.64 -0.97
CA ALA A 77 -4.42 11.64 -0.20
C ALA A 77 -5.41 10.98 0.77
N GLN A 78 -6.12 9.93 0.34
CA GLN A 78 -7.06 9.18 1.18
C GLN A 78 -6.34 8.42 2.32
N GLY A 79 -5.23 7.75 2.02
CA GLY A 79 -4.43 7.04 3.03
C GLY A 79 -3.80 7.97 4.07
N SER A 80 -3.48 9.21 3.69
CA SER A 80 -2.95 10.24 4.61
C SER A 80 -4.04 10.88 5.49
N GLY A 81 -5.29 10.91 5.01
CA GLY A 81 -6.43 11.41 5.78
C GLY A 81 -6.93 10.42 6.84
N GLY A 82 -6.81 9.12 6.59
CA GLY A 82 -7.24 8.07 7.52
C GLY A 82 -6.38 7.98 8.80
N THR A 83 -5.11 8.37 8.73
CA THR A 83 -4.20 8.44 9.88
C THR A 83 -4.39 9.69 10.76
N MET A 84 -5.08 10.73 10.28
CA MET A 84 -5.40 11.92 11.10
C MET A 84 -6.77 11.85 11.79
N ALA A 85 -7.64 10.93 11.36
CA ALA A 85 -9.00 10.78 11.91
C ALA A 85 -9.11 9.65 12.96
N GLN A 86 -7.98 9.11 13.43
CA GLN A 86 -7.92 8.04 14.43
C GLN A 86 -7.16 8.49 15.68
#